data_AF-A0A6V7IZU9-F1
#
_entry.id   AF-A0A6V7IZU9-F1
#
_cell.length_a   1.000
_cell.length_b   1.000
_cell.length_c   1.000
_cell.angle_alpha   90.00
_cell.angle_beta   90.00
_cell.angle_gamma   90.00
#
_symmetry.space_group_name_H-M   'P 1'
#
loop_
_entity.id
_entity.type
_entity.pdbx_description
1 polymer ?
#
loop_
_entity_poly.entity_id
_entity_poly.type
_entity_poly.pdbx_seq_one_letter_code
_entity_poly.pdbx_strand_id
1 'polypeptide(L)'
;KIEEILKGSKWDRDEAEKELKTYKKRKLSSPEKSSKKSKKKRRKRNDEEEDGDVDSDEGNYKNSKVFDSDDDSDVEVSNDLTGDKKSVLEFMRSARLSELLLMHQCSQKKAQAIIDARPFENWRDLVEKFQTSKYLDPELLNSAQYLLATRNVVEILMKKCLRLS
;
A
#
# COMPACT_ATOMS: atom_id res chain seq x y z
N LYS A 1 -24.15 -16.27 0.42
CA LYS A 1 -25.29 -15.40 0.83
C LYS A 1 -25.35 -14.08 0.05
N ILE A 2 -24.32 -13.23 0.09
CA ILE A 2 -24.28 -12.03 -0.77
C ILE A 2 -24.25 -12.43 -2.25
N GLU A 3 -23.46 -13.45 -2.60
CA GLU A 3 -23.43 -14.04 -3.93
C GLU A 3 -24.76 -14.67 -4.38
N GLU A 4 -25.54 -15.22 -3.45
CA GLU A 4 -26.85 -15.81 -3.78
C GLU A 4 -27.88 -14.71 -4.08
N ILE A 5 -27.82 -13.60 -3.34
CA ILE A 5 -28.66 -12.42 -3.57
C ILE A 5 -28.28 -11.78 -4.92
N LEU A 6 -26.98 -11.62 -5.21
CA LEU A 6 -26.52 -11.09 -6.50
C LEU A 6 -26.93 -11.99 -7.69
N LYS A 7 -26.83 -13.31 -7.53
CA LYS A 7 -27.31 -14.27 -8.55
C LYS A 7 -28.84 -14.21 -8.71
N GLY A 8 -29.59 -14.03 -7.62
CA GLY A 8 -31.04 -13.88 -7.62
C GLY A 8 -31.51 -12.57 -8.29
N SER A 9 -30.82 -11.47 -8.02
CA SER A 9 -31.11 -10.15 -8.60
C SER A 9 -30.50 -9.92 -9.99
N LYS A 10 -30.09 -10.98 -10.70
CA LYS A 10 -29.45 -10.90 -12.04
C LYS A 10 -28.31 -9.88 -12.11
N TRP A 11 -27.51 -9.78 -11.04
CA TRP A 11 -26.41 -8.83 -10.91
C TRP A 11 -26.80 -7.34 -10.95
N ASP A 12 -28.09 -7.01 -10.79
CA ASP A 12 -28.53 -5.64 -10.56
C ASP A 12 -28.10 -5.19 -9.17
N ARG A 13 -27.26 -4.15 -9.12
CA ARG A 13 -26.60 -3.69 -7.89
C ARG A 13 -27.58 -3.03 -6.93
N ASP A 14 -28.57 -2.31 -7.44
CA ASP A 14 -29.52 -1.54 -6.64
C ASP A 14 -30.60 -2.46 -6.03
N GLU A 15 -31.03 -3.47 -6.79
CA GLU A 15 -31.95 -4.51 -6.32
C GLU A 15 -31.28 -5.40 -5.26
N ALA A 16 -30.04 -5.85 -5.52
CA ALA A 16 -29.28 -6.66 -4.57
C ALA A 16 -29.02 -5.91 -3.25
N GLU A 17 -28.77 -4.60 -3.30
CA GLU A 17 -28.56 -3.78 -2.11
C GLU A 17 -29.85 -3.63 -1.27
N LYS A 18 -31.00 -3.47 -1.93
CA LYS A 18 -32.31 -3.46 -1.24
C LYS A 18 -32.59 -4.79 -0.55
N GLU A 19 -32.37 -5.91 -1.23
CA GLU A 19 -32.59 -7.23 -0.66
C GLU A 19 -31.68 -7.49 0.55
N LEU A 20 -30.40 -7.11 0.45
CA LEU A 20 -29.44 -7.25 1.55
C LEU A 20 -29.83 -6.41 2.77
N LYS A 21 -30.35 -5.19 2.57
CA LYS A 21 -30.85 -4.32 3.65
C LYS A 21 -32.08 -4.93 4.35
N THR A 22 -33.00 -5.55 3.60
CA THR A 22 -34.16 -6.23 4.22
C THR A 22 -33.76 -7.50 4.97
N TYR A 23 -32.76 -8.24 4.48
CA TYR A 23 -32.22 -9.42 5.15
C TYR A 23 -31.55 -9.05 6.49
N LYS A 24 -30.75 -7.97 6.52
CA LYS A 24 -30.12 -7.46 7.75
C LYS A 24 -31.15 -6.98 8.78
N LYS A 25 -32.22 -6.28 8.35
CA LYS A 25 -33.30 -5.85 9.26
C LYS A 25 -34.02 -7.03 9.93
N ARG A 26 -34.28 -8.12 9.19
CA ARG A 26 -34.92 -9.34 9.72
C ARG A 26 -34.03 -10.10 10.72
N LYS A 27 -32.70 -9.97 10.61
CA LYS A 27 -31.74 -10.57 11.55
C LYS A 27 -31.64 -9.84 12.89
N LEU A 28 -32.00 -8.55 12.94
CA LEU A 28 -31.92 -7.71 14.14
C LEU A 28 -33.21 -7.70 14.98
N SER A 29 -34.34 -8.17 14.42
CA SER A 29 -35.65 -8.11 15.08
C SER A 29 -36.11 -9.44 15.71
N SER A 30 -35.20 -10.38 15.96
CA SER A 30 -35.54 -11.62 16.67
C SER A 30 -35.35 -11.43 18.19
N PRO A 31 -36.33 -11.75 19.05
CA PRO A 31 -36.18 -11.58 20.49
C PRO A 31 -35.24 -12.65 21.06
N GLU A 32 -34.01 -12.25 21.42
CA GLU A 32 -33.05 -13.13 22.08
C GLU A 32 -33.47 -13.41 23.53
N LYS A 33 -33.79 -14.67 23.83
CA LYS A 33 -33.81 -15.20 25.20
C LYS A 33 -32.37 -15.44 25.68
N SER A 34 -32.09 -14.87 26.84
CA SER A 34 -30.91 -15.05 27.69
C SER A 34 -30.40 -16.51 27.83
N SER A 35 -29.07 -16.71 27.85
CA SER A 35 -28.34 -17.21 29.05
C SER A 35 -26.87 -17.63 28.81
N LYS A 36 -26.01 -17.13 29.71
CA LYS A 36 -24.88 -17.76 30.43
C LYS A 36 -23.66 -18.34 29.68
N LYS A 37 -22.51 -17.72 30.01
CA LYS A 37 -21.12 -18.21 30.11
C LYS A 37 -20.91 -19.74 30.07
N SER A 38 -19.98 -20.20 29.24
CA SER A 38 -19.02 -21.23 29.64
C SER A 38 -17.68 -21.11 28.89
N LYS A 39 -16.59 -21.15 29.65
CA LYS A 39 -15.20 -21.26 29.17
C LYS A 39 -14.97 -22.69 28.68
N LYS A 40 -14.42 -22.90 27.47
CA LYS A 40 -13.71 -24.15 27.14
C LYS A 40 -12.48 -23.92 26.26
N LYS A 41 -11.44 -24.67 26.66
CA LYS A 41 -10.04 -24.73 26.21
C LYS A 41 -9.87 -25.26 24.77
N ARG A 42 -8.88 -24.67 24.08
CA ARG A 42 -7.98 -25.16 23.01
C ARG A 42 -8.34 -26.48 22.30
N ARG A 43 -8.36 -26.43 20.97
CA ARG A 43 -7.75 -27.44 20.09
C ARG A 43 -6.96 -26.75 18.97
N LYS A 44 -5.64 -26.93 19.01
CA LYS A 44 -4.70 -26.67 17.91
C LYS A 44 -4.88 -27.84 16.93
N ARG A 45 -5.34 -27.57 15.71
CA ARG A 45 -5.18 -28.48 14.58
C ARG A 45 -4.04 -27.94 13.74
N ASN A 46 -2.99 -28.75 13.65
CA ASN A 46 -2.01 -28.69 12.58
C ASN A 46 -2.74 -29.27 11.36
N ASP A 47 -2.88 -28.48 10.31
CA ASP A 47 -3.19 -28.99 8.98
C ASP A 47 -2.35 -28.15 8.03
N GLU A 48 -1.27 -28.78 7.59
CA GLU A 48 -0.42 -28.32 6.51
C GLU A 48 -1.17 -28.59 5.22
N GLU A 49 -2.00 -27.65 4.78
CA GLU A 49 -2.37 -27.57 3.36
C GLU A 49 -2.24 -26.12 2.91
N GLU A 50 -1.29 -25.99 1.99
CA GLU A 50 -0.92 -24.85 1.18
C GLU A 50 -2.11 -24.38 0.34
N ASP A 51 -2.92 -23.48 0.88
CA ASP A 51 -3.71 -22.57 0.06
C ASP A 51 -3.73 -21.21 0.75
N GLY A 52 -2.63 -20.48 0.56
CA GLY A 52 -2.52 -19.10 0.98
C GLY A 52 -3.55 -18.29 0.21
N ASP A 53 -4.68 -18.04 0.84
CA ASP A 53 -5.70 -17.09 0.41
C ASP A 53 -5.05 -15.70 0.26
N VAL A 54 -4.58 -15.41 -0.98
CA VAL A 54 -4.00 -14.12 -1.38
C VAL A 54 -5.06 -13.02 -1.51
N ASP A 55 -6.31 -13.30 -1.13
CA ASP A 55 -7.41 -12.34 -1.21
C ASP A 55 -7.37 -11.30 -0.08
N SER A 56 -6.41 -11.41 0.85
CA SER A 56 -6.14 -10.41 1.89
C SER A 56 -4.87 -9.59 1.64
N ASP A 57 -4.63 -9.20 0.39
CA ASP A 57 -3.71 -8.11 0.06
C ASP A 57 -4.48 -7.08 -0.76
N GLU A 58 -5.35 -6.33 -0.08
CA GLU A 58 -5.64 -4.94 -0.45
C GLU A 58 -4.29 -4.22 -0.37
N GLY A 59 -3.51 -4.40 -1.44
CA GLY A 59 -2.11 -4.06 -1.52
C GLY A 59 -1.94 -2.66 -0.97
N ASN A 60 -1.02 -2.56 -0.01
CA ASN A 60 -0.62 -1.40 0.76
C ASN A 60 -0.27 -0.19 -0.14
N TYR A 61 -1.24 0.34 -0.88
CA TYR A 61 -1.18 1.59 -1.62
C TYR A 61 -1.40 2.70 -0.59
N LYS A 62 -0.53 2.70 0.42
CA LYS A 62 -0.52 3.72 1.45
C LYS A 62 -0.12 5.01 0.75
N ASN A 63 -1.08 5.90 0.57
CA ASN A 63 -0.87 7.26 0.09
C ASN A 63 -0.16 8.15 1.15
N SER A 64 0.62 7.53 2.05
CA SER A 64 1.39 8.23 3.06
C SER A 64 2.70 8.64 2.43
N LYS A 65 2.85 9.93 2.13
CA LYS A 65 4.10 10.49 1.61
C LYS A 65 5.28 10.11 2.50
N VAL A 66 6.42 9.79 1.90
CA VAL A 66 7.68 9.53 2.61
C VAL A 66 8.31 10.81 3.16
N PHE A 67 7.99 11.95 2.54
CA PHE A 67 8.40 13.27 2.96
C PHE A 67 7.20 14.23 2.92
N ASP A 68 6.91 14.88 4.03
CA ASP A 68 5.89 15.92 4.12
C ASP A 68 6.57 17.24 4.44
N SER A 69 6.57 18.18 3.49
CA SER A 69 7.18 19.51 3.65
C SER A 69 6.32 20.46 4.46
N ASP A 70 5.02 20.17 4.58
CA ASP A 70 4.03 21.08 5.18
C ASP A 70 3.80 20.79 6.67
N ASP A 71 4.41 19.73 7.19
CA ASP A 71 4.41 19.43 8.62
C ASP A 71 5.45 20.34 9.31
N ASP A 72 5.01 21.52 9.72
CA ASP A 72 5.76 22.55 10.48
C ASP A 72 6.06 22.10 11.93
N SER A 73 5.91 20.80 12.20
CA SER A 73 6.38 20.19 13.43
C SER A 73 7.90 20.05 13.31
N ASP A 74 8.62 20.44 14.35
CA ASP A 74 10.09 20.31 14.45
C ASP A 74 10.50 18.82 14.60
N VAL A 75 9.82 17.93 13.87
CA VAL A 75 10.11 16.51 13.74
C VAL A 75 11.42 16.41 12.96
N GLU A 76 12.49 16.41 13.74
CA GLU A 76 13.78 15.82 13.43
C GLU A 76 13.61 14.68 12.42
N VAL A 77 14.14 14.86 11.21
CA VAL A 77 14.11 13.86 10.14
C VAL A 77 14.71 12.55 10.65
N SER A 78 13.90 11.63 11.20
CA SER A 78 14.46 10.44 11.84
C SER A 78 15.08 9.50 10.82
N ASN A 79 16.13 8.80 11.24
CA ASN A 79 16.70 7.68 10.50
C ASN A 79 15.89 6.38 10.67
N ASP A 80 14.77 6.42 11.39
CA ASP A 80 13.82 5.32 11.48
C ASP A 80 13.22 5.04 10.09
N LEU A 81 13.81 4.05 9.42
CA LEU A 81 13.45 3.61 8.08
C LEU A 81 12.25 2.66 8.17
N THR A 82 11.05 3.20 8.00
CA THR A 82 9.88 2.39 7.60
C THR A 82 10.10 1.79 6.20
N GLY A 83 9.35 0.73 5.85
CA GLY A 83 9.58 -0.03 4.60
C GLY A 83 9.68 0.83 3.34
N ASP A 84 8.81 1.82 3.20
CA ASP A 84 8.79 2.71 2.03
C ASP A 84 10.02 3.64 2.00
N LYS A 85 10.37 4.27 3.14
CA LYS A 85 11.58 5.11 3.24
C LYS A 85 12.85 4.33 2.89
N LYS A 86 12.95 3.08 3.35
CA LYS A 86 14.05 2.19 3.02
C LYS A 86 14.12 1.89 1.52
N SER A 87 12.98 1.59 0.92
CA SER A 87 12.89 1.25 -0.50
C SER A 87 13.25 2.46 -1.38
N VAL A 88 12.79 3.65 -0.99
CA VAL A 88 13.16 4.91 -1.66
C VAL A 88 14.65 5.20 -1.52
N LEU A 89 15.24 5.04 -0.33
CA LEU A 89 16.67 5.25 -0.12
C LEU A 89 17.52 4.34 -1.01
N GLU A 90 17.20 3.03 -1.04
CA GLU A 90 17.90 2.05 -1.88
C GLU A 90 17.75 2.36 -3.38
N PHE A 91 16.54 2.78 -3.79
CA PHE A 91 16.30 3.23 -5.16
C PHE A 91 17.15 4.45 -5.50
N MET A 92 17.18 5.48 -4.65
CA MET A 92 17.96 6.70 -4.92
C MET A 92 19.47 6.43 -5.00
N ARG A 93 19.99 5.45 -4.25
CA ARG A 93 21.39 5.04 -4.30
C ARG A 93 21.80 4.37 -5.61
N SER A 94 20.94 3.54 -6.17
CA SER A 94 21.32 2.57 -7.22
C SER A 94 20.62 2.75 -8.56
N ALA A 95 19.50 3.49 -8.61
CA ALA A 95 18.69 3.65 -9.81
C ALA A 95 19.50 4.20 -10.99
N ARG A 96 19.26 3.65 -12.18
CA ARG A 96 19.85 4.17 -13.41
C ARG A 96 19.16 5.46 -13.84
N LEU A 97 19.82 6.24 -14.70
CA LEU A 97 19.25 7.46 -15.29
C LEU A 97 17.88 7.19 -15.92
N SER A 98 17.74 6.09 -16.67
CA SER A 98 16.49 5.69 -17.31
C SER A 98 15.36 5.41 -16.31
N GLU A 99 15.69 4.89 -15.13
CA GLU A 99 14.69 4.61 -14.09
C GLU A 99 14.27 5.88 -13.36
N LEU A 100 15.20 6.80 -13.11
CA LEU A 100 14.91 8.10 -12.52
C LEU A 100 14.00 8.93 -13.43
N LEU A 101 14.19 8.84 -14.75
CA LEU A 101 13.31 9.50 -15.74
C LEU A 101 11.87 8.97 -15.74
N LEU A 102 11.60 7.80 -15.15
CA LEU A 102 10.24 7.28 -15.00
C LEU A 102 9.52 7.89 -13.79
N MET A 103 10.23 8.59 -12.90
CA MET A 103 9.60 9.27 -11.77
C MET A 103 8.81 10.49 -12.22
N HIS A 104 7.67 10.74 -11.58
CA HIS A 104 6.88 11.94 -11.82
C HIS A 104 7.70 13.21 -11.54
N GLN A 105 7.60 14.21 -12.42
CA GLN A 105 8.33 15.49 -12.34
C GLN A 105 9.86 15.39 -12.29
N CYS A 106 10.45 14.25 -12.69
CA CYS A 106 11.90 14.09 -12.77
C CYS A 106 12.40 14.33 -14.21
N SER A 107 12.89 15.55 -14.46
CA SER A 107 13.52 15.88 -15.75
C SER A 107 14.93 15.32 -15.86
N GLN A 108 15.51 15.33 -17.06
CA GLN A 108 16.88 14.86 -17.27
C GLN A 108 17.93 15.61 -16.45
N LYS A 109 17.73 16.92 -16.22
CA LYS A 109 18.61 17.71 -15.35
C LYS A 109 18.50 17.27 -13.89
N LYS A 110 17.29 16.99 -13.41
CA LYS A 110 17.05 16.48 -12.04
C LYS A 110 17.65 15.09 -11.87
N ALA A 111 17.44 14.19 -12.83
CA ALA A 111 17.98 12.83 -12.81
C ALA A 111 19.51 12.83 -12.80
N GLN A 112 20.16 13.70 -13.58
CA GLN A 112 21.61 13.85 -13.55
C GLN A 112 22.09 14.40 -12.20
N ALA A 113 21.42 15.41 -11.65
CA ALA A 113 21.74 15.96 -10.33
C ALA A 113 21.63 14.90 -9.22
N ILE A 114 20.66 13.98 -9.29
CA ILE A 114 20.55 12.85 -8.35
C ILE A 114 21.78 11.93 -8.46
N ILE A 115 22.22 11.62 -9.68
CA ILE A 115 23.40 10.78 -9.90
C ILE A 115 24.66 11.45 -9.35
N ASP A 116 24.82 12.75 -9.62
CA ASP A 116 25.97 13.54 -9.19
C ASP A 116 26.02 13.73 -7.66
N ALA A 117 24.85 13.74 -6.99
CA ALA A 117 24.74 13.87 -5.54
C ALA A 117 25.02 12.57 -4.76
N ARG A 118 25.18 11.43 -5.45
CA ARG A 118 25.52 10.15 -4.82
C ARG A 118 26.97 10.17 -4.29
N PRO A 119 27.28 9.42 -3.22
CA PRO A 119 26.42 8.46 -2.51
C PRO A 119 25.47 9.11 -1.48
N PHE A 120 24.46 8.35 -1.03
CA PHE A 120 23.56 8.73 0.08
C PHE A 120 23.75 7.77 1.26
N GLU A 121 24.19 8.24 2.43
CA GLU A 121 24.56 7.36 3.55
C GLU A 121 23.38 6.89 4.42
N ASN A 122 22.39 7.75 4.61
CA ASN A 122 21.20 7.48 5.40
C ASN A 122 20.04 8.36 4.93
N TRP A 123 18.87 8.24 5.58
CA TRP A 123 17.68 9.00 5.19
C TRP A 123 17.86 10.50 5.39
N ARG A 124 18.50 10.93 6.50
CA ARG A 124 18.81 12.34 6.75
C ARG A 124 19.70 12.94 5.66
N ASP A 125 20.81 12.28 5.32
CA ASP A 125 21.73 12.72 4.26
C ASP A 125 21.02 12.84 2.90
N LEU A 126 20.13 11.90 2.58
CA LEU A 126 19.31 11.96 1.37
C LEU A 126 18.42 13.22 1.36
N VAL A 127 17.66 13.46 2.44
CA VAL A 127 16.75 14.61 2.54
C VAL A 127 17.52 15.93 2.50
N GLU A 128 18.60 16.04 3.27
CA GLU A 128 19.44 17.25 3.35
C GLU A 128 20.03 17.61 1.97
N LYS A 129 20.56 16.63 1.24
CA LYS A 129 21.04 16.86 -0.14
C LYS A 129 19.94 17.31 -1.07
N PHE A 130 18.72 16.77 -0.92
CA PHE A 130 17.59 17.17 -1.74
C PHE A 130 17.06 18.57 -1.41
N GLN A 131 17.25 19.06 -0.19
CA GLN A 131 16.88 20.42 0.22
C GLN A 131 17.93 21.47 -0.19
N THR A 132 19.21 21.08 -0.21
CA THR A 132 20.34 22.02 -0.42
C THR A 132 20.84 22.07 -1.86
N SER A 133 20.68 20.99 -2.62
CA SER A 133 21.24 20.90 -3.97
C SER A 133 20.38 21.60 -5.01
N LYS A 134 21.04 22.32 -5.92
CA LYS A 134 20.38 22.92 -7.08
C LYS A 134 19.72 21.84 -7.94
N TYR A 135 18.45 22.03 -8.28
CA TYR A 135 17.59 21.12 -9.07
C TYR A 135 17.06 19.89 -8.32
N LEU A 136 17.44 19.66 -7.06
CA LEU A 136 16.79 18.65 -6.24
C LEU A 136 15.68 19.30 -5.41
N ASP A 137 14.64 18.51 -5.16
CA ASP A 137 13.46 18.90 -4.41
C ASP A 137 12.98 17.65 -3.68
N PRO A 138 12.77 17.69 -2.35
CA PRO A 138 12.25 16.56 -1.58
C PRO A 138 10.97 15.93 -2.13
N GLU A 139 10.15 16.66 -2.91
CA GLU A 139 8.97 16.08 -3.57
C GLU A 139 9.34 14.93 -4.54
N LEU A 140 10.58 14.90 -5.06
CA LEU A 140 11.08 13.77 -5.84
C LEU A 140 11.18 12.47 -5.03
N LEU A 141 11.32 12.55 -3.70
CA LEU A 141 11.29 11.36 -2.83
C LEU A 141 9.90 10.73 -2.83
N ASN A 142 8.85 11.55 -2.82
CA ASN A 142 7.46 11.10 -2.95
C ASN A 142 7.19 10.55 -4.35
N SER A 143 7.72 11.17 -5.41
CA SER A 143 7.65 10.63 -6.77
C SER A 143 8.28 9.24 -6.90
N ALA A 144 9.40 8.99 -6.21
CA ALA A 144 10.03 7.67 -6.21
C ALA A 144 9.20 6.64 -5.44
N GLN A 145 8.63 7.03 -4.29
CA GLN A 145 7.69 6.16 -3.57
C GLN A 145 6.52 5.74 -4.46
N TYR A 146 5.90 6.70 -5.16
CA TYR A 146 4.80 6.42 -6.08
C TYR A 146 5.19 5.45 -7.21
N LEU A 147 6.37 5.66 -7.80
CA LEU A 147 6.89 4.78 -8.85
C LEU A 147 7.09 3.34 -8.33
N LEU A 148 7.69 3.19 -7.14
CA LEU A 148 7.92 1.87 -6.52
C LEU A 148 6.60 1.18 -6.16
N ALA A 149 5.64 1.91 -5.60
CA ALA A 149 4.31 1.39 -5.29
C ALA A 149 3.59 0.91 -6.56
N THR A 150 3.63 1.70 -7.63
CA THR A 150 3.03 1.35 -8.93
C THR A 150 3.66 0.08 -9.51
N ARG A 151 5.00 -0.02 -9.47
CA ARG A 151 5.71 -1.23 -9.92
C ARG A 151 5.25 -2.48 -9.16
N ASN A 152 5.13 -2.38 -7.83
CA ASN A 152 4.67 -3.50 -7.00
C ASN A 152 3.23 -3.91 -7.34
N VAL A 153 2.31 -2.95 -7.52
CA VAL A 153 0.92 -3.23 -7.93
C VAL A 153 0.87 -3.96 -9.28
N VAL A 154 1.64 -3.48 -10.26
CA VAL A 154 1.72 -4.11 -11.59
C VAL A 154 2.28 -5.52 -11.48
N GLU A 155 3.32 -5.73 -10.68
CA GLU A 155 3.92 -7.06 -10.46
C GLU A 155 2.92 -8.04 -9.84
N ILE A 156 2.17 -7.60 -8.82
CA ILE A 156 1.11 -8.41 -8.20
C ILE A 156 0.04 -8.76 -9.22
N LEU A 157 -0.40 -7.79 -10.03
CA LEU A 157 -1.41 -8.00 -11.05
C LEU A 157 -0.94 -9.02 -12.10
N MET A 158 0.30 -8.88 -12.58
CA MET A 158 0.90 -9.82 -13.51
C MET A 158 0.91 -11.24 -12.92
N LYS A 159 1.36 -11.41 -11.68
CA LYS A 159 1.34 -12.73 -10.99
C LYS A 159 -0.06 -13.32 -10.89
N LYS A 160 -1.07 -12.50 -10.58
CA LYS A 160 -2.48 -12.93 -10.53
C LYS A 160 -2.97 -13.38 -11.91
N CYS A 161 -2.65 -12.65 -12.98
CA CYS A 161 -3.00 -13.06 -14.35
C CYS A 161 -2.33 -14.38 -14.75
N LEU A 162 -1.06 -14.59 -14.40
CA LEU A 162 -0.37 -15.86 -14.66
C LEU A 162 -1.03 -17.06 -13.98
N ARG A 163 -1.61 -16.89 -12.78
CA ARG A 163 -2.30 -17.96 -12.05
C ARG A 163 -3.65 -18.36 -12.65
N LEU A 164 -4.23 -17.50 -13.48
CA LEU A 164 -5.52 -17.73 -14.14
C LEU A 164 -5.39 -18.34 -15.54
N SER A 165 -4.15 -18.44 -16.08
CA SER A 165 -3.84 -19.04 -17.38
C SER A 165 -3.43 -20.50 -17.25
#